data_AF-A0A2V6M372-F1
#
_entry.id   AF-A0A2V6M372-F1
#
_cell.length_a   1.000
_cell.length_b   1.000
_cell.length_c   1.000
_cell.angle_alpha   90.00
_cell.angle_beta   90.00
_cell.angle_gamma   90.00
#
_symmetry.space_group_name_H-M   'P 1'
#
loop_
_entity.id
_entity.type
_entity.pdbx_description
1 polymer ?
#
loop_
_entity_poly.entity_id
_entity_poly.type
_entity_poly.pdbx_seq_one_letter_code
_entity_poly.pdbx_strand_id
1 'polypeptide(L)'
;ERAVGFYGSLVHINAYHQPGVEAGKKAATKLLHLQNQVREKLSAGAGKIAEEIARSIDADPEDVFHVLQHLASNDPHVRVTAGDEPVDDKFSLAE
;
A
#
# COMPACT_ATOMS: atom_id res chain seq x y z
N GLU A 1 15.91 -5.18 20.17
CA GLU A 1 15.52 -6.60 19.99
C GLU A 1 16.08 -7.55 21.06
N ARG A 2 17.40 -7.61 21.31
CA ARG A 2 17.98 -8.56 22.29
C ARG A 2 17.49 -8.42 23.74
N ALA A 3 17.30 -7.21 24.25
CA ALA A 3 16.83 -6.98 25.63
C ALA A 3 15.36 -7.38 25.84
N VAL A 4 14.50 -7.09 24.87
CA VAL A 4 13.05 -7.40 24.93
C VAL A 4 12.82 -8.91 24.81
N GLY A 5 13.54 -9.58 23.91
CA GLY A 5 13.49 -11.05 23.79
C GLY A 5 13.97 -11.77 25.05
N PHE A 6 15.06 -11.30 25.68
CA PHE A 6 15.57 -11.87 26.92
C PHE A 6 14.59 -11.66 28.09
N TYR A 7 14.02 -10.46 28.25
CA TYR A 7 12.97 -10.23 29.26
C TYR A 7 11.74 -11.11 29.04
N GLY A 8 11.28 -11.27 27.80
CA GLY A 8 10.18 -12.18 27.45
C GLY A 8 10.45 -13.64 27.88
N SER A 9 11.69 -14.12 27.71
CA SER A 9 12.08 -15.45 28.18
C SER A 9 12.05 -15.58 29.71
N LEU A 10 12.38 -14.53 30.44
CA LEU A 10 12.39 -14.52 31.92
C LEU A 10 10.97 -14.52 32.51
N VAL A 11 10.00 -13.90 31.83
CA VAL A 11 8.59 -13.86 32.29
C VAL A 11 7.69 -14.91 31.62
N HIS A 12 8.26 -15.87 30.88
CA HIS A 12 7.54 -16.92 30.14
C HIS A 12 6.46 -16.38 29.16
N ILE A 13 6.69 -15.22 28.56
CA ILE A 13 5.79 -14.63 27.55
C ILE A 13 6.53 -14.56 26.21
N ASN A 14 5.91 -15.14 25.17
CA ASN A 14 6.37 -14.94 23.80
C ASN A 14 5.93 -13.54 23.33
N ALA A 15 6.89 -12.62 23.16
CA ALA A 15 6.64 -11.25 22.70
C ALA A 15 5.98 -11.17 21.30
N TYR A 16 6.05 -12.23 20.50
CA TYR A 16 5.47 -12.30 19.16
C TYR A 16 4.05 -12.88 19.13
N HIS A 17 3.58 -13.47 20.23
CA HIS A 17 2.26 -14.08 20.32
C HIS A 17 1.28 -13.17 21.07
N GLN A 18 1.26 -11.91 20.65
CA GLN A 18 0.40 -10.87 21.21
C GLN A 18 -0.67 -10.47 20.19
N PRO A 19 -1.93 -10.28 20.60
CA PRO A 19 -3.04 -10.00 19.68
C PRO A 19 -2.81 -8.75 18.81
N GLY A 20 -2.14 -7.72 19.34
CA GLY A 20 -1.78 -6.53 18.58
C GLY A 20 -0.72 -6.78 17.49
N VAL A 21 0.24 -7.67 17.73
CA VAL A 21 1.29 -8.02 16.75
C VAL A 21 0.66 -8.76 15.56
N GLU A 22 -0.23 -9.70 15.85
CA GLU A 22 -0.92 -10.46 14.80
C GLU A 22 -1.90 -9.57 14.01
N ALA A 23 -2.59 -8.63 14.66
CA ALA A 23 -3.42 -7.65 13.97
C ALA A 23 -2.58 -6.74 13.04
N GLY A 24 -1.42 -6.26 13.51
CA GLY A 24 -0.50 -5.45 12.71
C GLY A 24 0.01 -6.20 11.48
N LYS A 25 0.41 -7.47 11.63
CA LYS A 25 0.82 -8.31 10.49
C LYS A 25 -0.29 -8.46 9.46
N LYS A 26 -1.54 -8.72 9.90
CA LYS A 26 -2.69 -8.85 8.99
C LYS A 26 -2.97 -7.57 8.22
N ALA A 27 -2.93 -6.42 8.89
CA ALA A 27 -3.11 -5.12 8.25
C ALA A 27 -2.01 -4.83 7.22
N ALA A 28 -0.75 -5.09 7.58
CA ALA A 28 0.39 -4.93 6.66
C ALA A 28 0.26 -5.85 5.44
N THR A 29 -0.09 -7.12 5.64
CA THR A 29 -0.31 -8.06 4.53
C THR A 29 -1.44 -7.59 3.60
N LYS A 30 -2.54 -7.05 4.14
CA LYS A 30 -3.63 -6.49 3.33
C LYS A 30 -3.14 -5.31 2.48
N LEU A 31 -2.36 -4.40 3.06
CA LEU A 31 -1.80 -3.26 2.34
C LEU A 31 -0.83 -3.69 1.23
N LEU A 32 0.05 -4.66 1.50
CA LEU A 32 0.98 -5.18 0.49
C LEU A 32 0.23 -5.85 -0.67
N HIS A 33 -0.83 -6.59 -0.38
CA HIS A 33 -1.68 -7.17 -1.42
C HIS A 33 -2.33 -6.09 -2.29
N LEU A 34 -2.87 -5.04 -1.67
CA LEU A 34 -3.44 -3.90 -2.38
C LEU A 34 -2.39 -3.20 -3.25
N GLN A 35 -1.18 -2.94 -2.72
CA GLN A 35 -0.08 -2.36 -3.50
C GLN A 35 0.25 -3.16 -4.75
N ASN A 36 0.30 -4.50 -4.64
CA ASN A 36 0.54 -5.37 -5.79
C ASN A 36 -0.60 -5.29 -6.82
N GLN A 37 -1.86 -5.37 -6.38
CA GLN A 37 -3.02 -5.28 -7.27
C GLN A 37 -3.08 -3.94 -7.99
N VAL A 38 -2.83 -2.83 -7.29
CA VAL A 38 -2.80 -1.49 -7.88
C VAL A 38 -1.68 -1.39 -8.92
N ARG A 39 -0.48 -1.90 -8.59
CA ARG A 39 0.67 -1.89 -9.51
C ARG A 39 0.39 -2.68 -10.79
N GLU A 40 -0.30 -3.81 -10.71
CA GLU A 40 -0.69 -4.61 -11.87
C GLU A 40 -1.69 -3.91 -12.80
N LYS A 41 -2.45 -2.93 -12.29
CA LYS A 41 -3.42 -2.16 -13.08
C LYS A 41 -2.85 -0.91 -13.72
N LEU A 42 -1.66 -0.48 -13.29
CA LEU A 42 -0.92 0.60 -13.93
C LEU A 42 -0.43 0.15 -15.31
N SER A 43 -0.56 1.05 -16.27
CA SER A 43 -0.14 0.83 -17.65
C SER A 43 0.54 2.08 -18.19
N ALA A 44 1.38 1.90 -19.20
CA ALA A 44 1.90 3.03 -19.97
C ALA A 44 0.76 3.76 -20.72
N GLY A 45 0.99 5.02 -21.08
CA GLY A 45 0.05 5.83 -21.86
C GLY A 45 -0.70 6.88 -21.04
N ALA A 46 -1.99 7.08 -21.35
CA ALA A 46 -2.80 8.21 -20.87
C ALA A 46 -3.05 8.26 -19.35
N GLY A 47 -2.67 7.19 -18.62
CA GLY A 47 -2.91 7.05 -17.19
C GLY A 47 -4.38 6.81 -16.84
N LYS A 48 -4.61 6.46 -15.58
CA LYS A 48 -5.94 6.22 -15.01
C LYS A 48 -6.08 6.96 -13.69
N ILE A 49 -7.29 7.39 -13.36
CA ILE A 49 -7.56 7.96 -12.04
C ILE A 49 -7.68 6.86 -11.00
N ALA A 50 -7.52 7.21 -9.72
CA ALA A 50 -7.58 6.25 -8.61
C ALA A 50 -8.90 5.47 -8.59
N GLU A 51 -10.03 6.13 -8.88
CA GLU A 51 -11.36 5.52 -8.89
C GLU A 51 -11.50 4.42 -9.96
N GLU A 52 -10.92 4.63 -11.15
CA GLU A 52 -10.94 3.64 -12.23
C GLU A 52 -10.15 2.38 -11.85
N ILE A 53 -8.99 2.57 -11.22
CA ILE A 53 -8.16 1.45 -10.75
C ILE A 53 -8.88 0.72 -9.61
N ALA A 54 -9.41 1.45 -8.62
CA ALA A 54 -10.13 0.90 -7.48
C ALA A 54 -11.33 0.04 -7.91
N ARG A 55 -12.13 0.54 -8.85
CA ARG A 55 -13.25 -0.20 -9.43
C ARG A 55 -12.82 -1.49 -10.13
N SER A 56 -11.64 -1.51 -10.75
CA SER A 56 -11.13 -2.68 -11.46
C SER A 56 -10.60 -3.80 -10.55
N ILE A 57 -10.36 -3.51 -9.27
CA ILE A 57 -9.87 -4.46 -8.26
C ILE A 57 -10.82 -4.63 -7.08
N ASP A 58 -12.02 -4.02 -7.15
CA ASP A 58 -13.03 -4.03 -6.09
C ASP A 58 -12.46 -3.55 -4.74
N ALA A 59 -11.77 -2.41 -4.76
CA ALA A 59 -11.15 -1.79 -3.58
C ALA A 59 -11.71 -0.39 -3.31
N ASP A 60 -11.40 0.13 -2.12
CA ASP A 60 -11.75 1.49 -1.74
C ASP A 60 -10.89 2.52 -2.53
N PRO A 61 -11.50 3.56 -3.14
CA PRO A 61 -10.78 4.57 -3.91
C PRO A 61 -9.74 5.37 -3.10
N GLU A 62 -10.00 5.65 -1.82
CA GLU A 62 -9.08 6.41 -0.95
C GLU A 62 -7.84 5.57 -0.61
N ASP A 63 -8.04 4.29 -0.28
CA ASP A 63 -6.94 3.34 -0.07
C ASP A 63 -6.06 3.24 -1.33
N VAL A 64 -6.68 3.16 -2.52
CA VAL A 64 -5.97 3.08 -3.81
C VAL A 64 -5.24 4.38 -4.13
N PHE A 65 -5.84 5.54 -3.89
CA PHE A 65 -5.21 6.84 -4.08
C PHE A 65 -3.93 6.97 -3.23
N HIS A 66 -4.00 6.62 -1.94
CA HIS A 66 -2.83 6.67 -1.07
C HIS A 66 -1.74 5.68 -1.48
N VAL A 67 -2.11 4.49 -1.94
CA VAL A 67 -1.16 3.53 -2.52
C VAL A 67 -0.49 4.10 -3.77
N LEU A 68 -1.24 4.71 -4.68
CA LEU A 68 -0.71 5.32 -5.91
C LEU A 68 0.24 6.48 -5.61
N GLN A 69 -0.13 7.34 -4.66
CA GLN A 69 0.74 8.44 -4.20
C GLN A 69 2.03 7.90 -3.57
N HIS A 70 1.92 6.84 -2.77
CA HIS A 70 3.09 6.16 -2.20
C HIS A 70 3.98 5.59 -3.31
N LEU A 71 3.41 4.90 -4.30
CA LEU A 71 4.16 4.34 -5.42
C LEU A 71 4.83 5.44 -6.25
N ALA A 72 4.13 6.51 -6.61
CA ALA A 72 4.70 7.65 -7.33
C ALA A 72 5.86 8.32 -6.58
N SER A 73 5.80 8.34 -5.25
CA SER A 73 6.85 8.95 -4.42
C SER A 73 8.08 8.07 -4.25
N ASN A 74 7.96 6.75 -4.45
CA ASN A 74 9.02 5.77 -4.16
C ASN A 74 9.50 5.00 -5.40
N ASP A 75 8.75 5.01 -6.49
CA ASP A 75 9.08 4.33 -7.73
C ASP A 75 9.17 5.34 -8.89
N PRO A 76 10.38 5.62 -9.41
CA PRO A 76 10.56 6.55 -10.53
C PRO A 76 9.82 6.18 -11.82
N HIS A 77 9.36 4.93 -11.94
CA HIS A 77 8.60 4.47 -13.11
C HIS A 77 7.11 4.82 -13.01
N VAL A 78 6.61 5.26 -11.85
CA VAL A 78 5.22 5.68 -11.70
C VAL A 78 5.14 7.20 -11.86
N ARG A 79 4.37 7.64 -12.85
CA ARG A 79 4.15 9.06 -13.14
C ARG A 79 2.77 9.49 -12.70
N VAL A 80 2.70 10.73 -12.22
CA VAL A 80 1.45 11.43 -11.87
C VAL A 80 1.31 12.61 -12.82
N THR A 81 0.14 12.71 -13.44
CA THR A 81 -0.27 13.90 -14.20
C THR A 81 -1.37 14.57 -13.40
N ALA A 82 -1.10 15.79 -12.93
CA ALA A 82 -2.04 16.55 -12.11
C ALA A 82 -3.34 16.85 -12.88
N GLY A 83 -4.48 16.57 -12.25
CA GLY A 83 -5.80 16.99 -12.71
C GLY A 83 -6.19 18.37 -12.19
N ASP A 84 -7.46 18.73 -12.35
CA ASP A 84 -8.02 19.96 -11.75
C ASP A 84 -8.17 19.80 -10.22
N GLU A 85 -8.56 18.60 -9.76
CA GLU A 85 -8.59 18.20 -8.35
C GLU A 85 -7.75 16.94 -8.10
N PRO A 86 -7.33 16.65 -6.86
CA PRO A 86 -6.55 15.44 -6.54
C PRO A 86 -7.22 14.12 -6.95
N VAL A 87 -8.55 14.09 -7.02
CA VAL A 87 -9.31 12.92 -7.49
C VAL A 87 -9.15 12.68 -9.00
N ASP A 88 -8.83 13.74 -9.76
CA ASP A 88 -8.62 13.71 -11.20
C ASP A 88 -7.17 13.40 -11.59
N ASP A 89 -6.28 13.26 -10.60
CA ASP A 89 -4.87 12.92 -10.83
C ASP A 89 -4.76 11.57 -11.56
N LYS A 90 -4.01 11.57 -12.65
CA LYS A 90 -3.83 10.38 -13.50
C LYS A 90 -2.49 9.72 -13.21
N PHE A 91 -2.53 8.42 -12.98
CA PHE A 91 -1.38 7.59 -12.69
C PHE A 91 -1.05 6.67 -13.87
N SER A 92 0.21 6.64 -14.29
CA SER A 92 0.70 5.81 -15.40
C SER A 92 2.11 5.26 -15.13
N LEU A 93 2.51 4.25 -15.92
CA LEU A 93 3.92 3.83 -15.98
C LEU A 93 4.68 4.68 -17.00
N ALA A 94 5.90 5.09 -16.66
CA ALA A 94 6.88 5.60 -17.59
C ALA A 94 7.26 4.51 -18.60
N GLU A 95 7.39 4.88 -19.87
CA GLU A 95 8.02 4.04 -20.90
C GLU A 95 9.51 3.78 -20.60
#